data_AF-A0A2N2XPK2-F1
#
_entry.id   AF-A0A2N2XPK2-F1
#
_cell.length_a   1.000
_cell.length_b   1.000
_cell.length_c   1.000
_cell.angle_alpha   90.00
_cell.angle_beta   90.00
_cell.angle_gamma   90.00
#
_symmetry.space_group_name_H-M   'P 1'
#
loop_
_entity.id
_entity.type
_entity.pdbx_description
1 polymer ?
#
loop_
_entity_poly.entity_id
_entity_poly.type
_entity_poly.pdbx_seq_one_letter_code
_entity_poly.pdbx_strand_id
1 'polypeptide(L)'
;IPDNRPPVAEIKNTQINIGTGKDQTIKDLANMIRNVVGFRGLINWDTSKPDGTFRKWLDVTRIKKLGWSEKIPLSEGVKNVYEQYLNS
;
A
#
# COMPACT_ATOMS: atom_id res chain seq x y z
N ILE A 1 -48.63 2.08 12.73
CA ILE A 1 -48.34 0.90 11.88
C ILE A 1 -47.09 0.25 12.46
N PRO A 2 -47.12 -1.01 12.90
CA PRO A 2 -45.94 -1.67 13.47
C PRO A 2 -44.90 -1.93 12.36
N ASP A 3 -43.63 -1.71 12.70
CA ASP A 3 -42.49 -1.94 11.81
C ASP A 3 -42.27 -3.46 11.66
N ASN A 4 -42.74 -4.02 10.55
CA ASN A 4 -42.66 -5.45 10.21
C ASN A 4 -41.35 -5.82 9.48
N ARG A 5 -40.29 -5.01 9.59
CA ARG A 5 -39.00 -5.35 8.96
C ARG A 5 -38.36 -6.54 9.69
N PRO A 6 -37.83 -7.54 8.96
CA PRO A 6 -37.12 -8.66 9.57
C PRO A 6 -35.93 -8.13 10.39
N PRO A 7 -35.56 -8.81 11.49
CA PRO A 7 -34.41 -8.40 12.29
C PRO A 7 -33.16 -8.41 11.40
N VAL A 8 -32.63 -7.23 11.12
CA VAL A 8 -31.37 -7.09 10.39
C VAL A 8 -30.28 -7.58 11.33
N ALA A 9 -29.56 -8.62 10.91
CA ALA A 9 -28.39 -9.09 11.66
C ALA A 9 -27.44 -7.91 11.93
N GLU A 10 -26.94 -7.81 13.16
CA GLU A 10 -26.04 -6.74 13.57
C GLU A 10 -24.82 -6.68 12.62
N ILE A 11 -24.65 -5.55 11.92
CA ILE A 11 -23.53 -5.38 10.99
C ILE A 11 -22.27 -5.09 11.80
N LYS A 12 -21.41 -6.09 11.94
CA LYS A 12 -20.07 -5.98 12.54
C LYS A 12 -19.02 -5.76 11.44
N ASN A 13 -17.87 -5.19 11.81
CA ASN A 13 -16.73 -4.94 10.90
C ASN A 13 -17.05 -4.02 9.70
N THR A 14 -17.44 -2.78 10.00
CA THR A 14 -17.79 -1.76 8.99
C THR A 14 -16.58 -1.10 8.33
N GLN A 15 -15.38 -1.30 8.87
CA GLN A 15 -14.13 -0.81 8.30
C GLN A 15 -13.87 -1.36 6.89
N ILE A 16 -13.24 -0.52 6.05
CA ILE A 16 -12.86 -0.85 4.69
C ILE A 16 -11.35 -0.65 4.56
N ASN A 17 -10.65 -1.70 4.13
CA ASN A 17 -9.24 -1.60 3.80
C ASN A 17 -9.06 -0.71 2.56
N ILE A 18 -8.16 0.27 2.65
CA ILE A 18 -7.76 1.13 1.52
C ILE A 18 -6.30 0.83 1.23
N GLY A 19 -6.01 0.46 -0.01
CA GLY A 19 -4.67 0.10 -0.45
C GLY A 19 -4.69 -0.45 -1.87
N THR A 20 -3.53 -0.92 -2.34
CA THR A 20 -3.36 -1.42 -3.72
C THR A 20 -3.72 -2.91 -3.85
N GLY A 21 -3.61 -3.66 -2.75
CA GLY A 21 -3.67 -5.13 -2.76
C GLY A 21 -2.48 -5.78 -3.49
N LYS A 22 -1.41 -5.01 -3.71
CA LYS A 22 -0.17 -5.45 -4.35
C LYS A 22 0.93 -5.47 -3.30
N ASP A 23 1.88 -6.39 -3.48
CA ASP A 23 3.03 -6.57 -2.60
C ASP A 23 4.32 -6.20 -3.36
N GLN A 24 5.35 -5.79 -2.62
CA GLN A 24 6.63 -5.37 -3.18
C GLN A 24 7.75 -5.75 -2.21
N THR A 25 8.82 -6.35 -2.72
CA THR A 25 9.97 -6.66 -1.87
C THR A 25 10.70 -5.39 -1.44
N ILE A 26 11.32 -5.42 -0.26
CA ILE A 26 12.15 -4.30 0.22
C ILE A 26 13.29 -4.02 -0.78
N LYS A 27 13.84 -5.07 -1.39
CA LYS A 27 14.92 -4.95 -2.38
C LYS A 27 14.49 -4.20 -3.64
N ASP A 28 13.33 -4.53 -4.19
CA ASP A 28 12.83 -3.88 -5.38
C ASP A 28 12.42 -2.43 -5.12
N LEU A 29 11.82 -2.15 -3.94
CA LEU A 29 11.54 -0.78 -3.50
C LEU A 29 12.84 0.04 -3.35
N ALA A 30 13.85 -0.50 -2.69
CA ALA A 30 15.13 0.19 -2.50
C ALA A 30 15.82 0.50 -3.84
N ASN A 31 15.79 -0.44 -4.79
CA ASN A 31 16.32 -0.22 -6.13
C ASN A 31 15.51 0.83 -6.91
N MET A 32 14.18 0.84 -6.78
CA MET A 32 13.34 1.87 -7.39
C MET A 32 13.69 3.26 -6.88
N ILE A 33 13.82 3.42 -5.55
CA ILE A 33 14.21 4.69 -4.92
C ILE A 33 15.61 5.10 -5.38
N ARG A 34 16.58 4.18 -5.40
CA ARG A 34 17.93 4.44 -5.91
C ARG A 34 17.91 5.04 -7.32
N ASN A 35 17.10 4.46 -8.21
CA ASN A 35 16.97 4.93 -9.59
C ASN A 35 16.34 6.32 -9.66
N VAL A 36 15.27 6.57 -8.90
CA VAL A 36 14.58 7.86 -8.85
C VAL A 36 15.50 8.98 -8.34
N VAL A 37 16.27 8.71 -7.29
CA VAL A 37 17.19 9.68 -6.67
C VAL A 37 18.49 9.85 -7.46
N GLY A 38 18.80 8.95 -8.39
CA GLY A 38 20.05 8.95 -9.14
C GLY A 38 21.28 8.51 -8.33
N PHE A 39 21.08 7.70 -7.28
CA PHE A 39 22.16 7.22 -6.43
C PHE A 39 23.04 6.19 -7.15
N ARG A 40 24.32 6.53 -7.34
CA ARG A 40 25.29 5.70 -8.10
C ARG A 40 26.06 4.70 -7.24
N GLY A 41 25.96 4.77 -5.91
CA GLY A 41 26.61 3.82 -5.01
C GLY A 41 25.96 2.44 -4.99
N LEU A 42 26.44 1.58 -4.08
CA LEU A 42 25.93 0.23 -3.87
C LEU A 42 24.98 0.18 -2.67
N ILE A 43 23.91 -0.59 -2.79
CA ILE A 43 23.01 -0.92 -1.67
C ILE A 43 23.55 -2.20 -1.03
N ASN A 44 24.05 -2.11 0.21
CA ASN A 44 24.50 -3.26 0.98
C ASN A 44 23.38 -3.78 1.89
N TRP A 45 23.19 -5.10 1.92
CA TRP A 45 22.17 -5.77 2.71
C TRP A 45 22.84 -6.51 3.87
N ASP A 46 22.60 -6.07 5.10
CA ASP A 46 23.15 -6.72 6.30
C ASP A 46 22.25 -7.87 6.77
N THR A 47 22.60 -9.10 6.39
CA THR A 47 21.85 -10.31 6.76
C THR A 47 22.09 -10.75 8.21
N SER A 48 22.96 -10.06 8.97
CA SER A 48 23.07 -10.30 10.41
C SER A 48 21.87 -9.75 11.20
N LYS A 49 21.07 -8.88 10.57
CA LYS A 49 19.85 -8.32 11.17
C LYS A 49 18.65 -9.21 10.83
N PRO A 50 17.72 -9.40 11.78
CA PRO A 50 16.52 -10.18 11.52
C PRO A 50 15.59 -9.44 10.57
N ASP A 51 15.01 -10.17 9.63
CA ASP A 51 13.89 -9.68 8.85
C ASP A 51 12.63 -9.58 9.71
N GLY A 52 11.76 -8.62 9.36
CA GLY A 52 10.42 -8.52 9.93
C GLY A 52 9.47 -9.58 9.39
N THR A 53 8.17 -9.37 9.54
CA THR A 53 7.16 -10.26 8.93
C THR A 53 7.32 -10.25 7.41
N PHE A 54 7.51 -11.43 6.80
CA PHE A 54 7.76 -11.57 5.36
C PHE A 54 6.68 -10.99 4.46
N ARG A 55 5.44 -10.91 4.94
CA ARG A 55 4.31 -10.40 4.17
C ARG A 55 3.39 -9.56 5.02
N LYS A 56 3.16 -8.32 4.60
CA LYS A 56 2.20 -7.41 5.23
C LYS A 56 1.46 -6.63 4.16
N TRP A 57 0.27 -7.11 3.81
CA TRP A 57 -0.59 -6.50 2.79
C TRP A 57 -2.05 -6.50 3.24
N LEU A 58 -2.89 -5.75 2.53
CA LEU A 58 -4.32 -5.66 2.81
C LEU A 58 -5.13 -6.37 1.71
N ASP A 59 -6.14 -7.14 2.11
CA ASP A 59 -7.20 -7.53 1.18
C ASP A 59 -8.09 -6.32 0.89
N VAL A 60 -8.12 -5.90 -0.37
CA VAL A 60 -8.84 -4.71 -0.86
C VAL A 60 -10.06 -5.09 -1.71
N THR A 61 -10.50 -6.35 -1.65
CA THR A 61 -11.64 -6.85 -2.44
C THR A 61 -12.89 -6.01 -2.21
N ARG A 62 -13.16 -5.61 -0.96
CA ARG A 62 -14.35 -4.83 -0.60
C ARG A 62 -14.36 -3.45 -1.26
N ILE A 63 -13.26 -2.70 -1.19
CA ILE A 63 -13.19 -1.36 -1.77
C ILE A 63 -13.20 -1.38 -3.29
N LYS A 64 -12.58 -2.40 -3.91
CA LYS A 64 -12.64 -2.60 -5.37
C LYS A 64 -14.06 -2.89 -5.86
N LYS A 65 -14.84 -3.67 -5.12
CA LYS A 65 -16.27 -3.91 -5.43
C LYS A 65 -17.13 -2.65 -5.32
N LEU A 66 -16.72 -1.67 -4.52
CA LEU A 66 -17.38 -0.36 -4.43
C LEU A 66 -16.97 0.59 -5.57
N GLY A 67 -16.17 0.12 -6.54
CA GLY A 67 -15.76 0.90 -7.71
C GLY A 67 -14.56 1.80 -7.48
N TRP A 68 -13.91 1.73 -6.31
CA TRP A 68 -12.68 2.48 -6.05
C TRP A 68 -11.45 1.62 -6.36
N SER A 69 -10.44 2.24 -6.99
CA SER A 69 -9.12 1.65 -7.20
C SER A 69 -8.05 2.72 -7.06
N GLU A 70 -6.84 2.30 -6.71
CA GLU A 70 -5.67 3.17 -6.74
C GLU A 70 -5.43 3.68 -8.17
N LYS A 71 -5.01 4.95 -8.31
CA LYS A 71 -4.74 5.57 -9.61
C LYS A 71 -3.26 5.81 -9.88
N ILE A 72 -2.47 5.94 -8.82
CA ILE A 72 -1.04 6.28 -8.90
C ILE A 72 -0.24 5.00 -8.64
N PRO A 73 0.54 4.52 -9.63
CA PRO A 73 1.50 3.44 -9.42
C PRO A 73 2.60 3.83 -8.42
N LEU A 74 3.17 2.85 -7.72
CA LEU A 74 4.21 3.10 -6.71
C LEU A 74 5.41 3.88 -7.27
N SER A 75 5.87 3.55 -8.48
CA SER A 75 6.99 4.23 -9.14
C SER A 75 6.73 5.71 -9.42
N GLU A 76 5.50 6.04 -9.82
CA GLU A 76 5.08 7.42 -10.04
C GLU A 76 4.99 8.17 -8.70
N GLY A 77 4.37 7.55 -7.69
CA GLY A 77 4.27 8.13 -6.34
C GLY A 77 5.64 8.44 -5.73
N VAL A 78 6.59 7.51 -5.81
CA VAL A 78 7.97 7.71 -5.31
C VAL A 78 8.65 8.89 -6.02
N LYS A 79 8.51 8.98 -7.34
CA LYS A 79 9.04 10.10 -8.14
C LYS A 79 8.43 11.43 -7.70
N ASN A 80 7.11 11.50 -7.60
CA ASN A 80 6.40 12.73 -7.23
C ASN A 80 6.80 13.22 -5.83
N VAL A 81 6.94 12.31 -4.86
CA VAL A 81 7.40 12.66 -3.50
C VAL A 81 8.83 13.19 -3.52
N TYR A 82 9.72 12.58 -4.30
CA TYR A 82 11.09 13.06 -4.42
C TYR A 82 11.16 14.45 -5.07
N GLU A 83 10.40 14.68 -6.13
CA GLU A 83 10.29 16.00 -6.76
C GLU A 83 9.73 17.06 -5.80
N GLN A 84 8.73 16.71 -5.00
CA GLN A 84 8.21 17.61 -3.96
C GLN A 84 9.27 17.96 -2.92
N TYR A 85 10.04 16.97 -2.45
CA TYR A 85 11.14 17.18 -1.49
C TYR A 85 12.23 18.11 -2.02
N LEU A 86 12.55 18.06 -3.32
CA LEU A 86 13.54 18.96 -3.92
C LEU A 86 13.05 20.40 -4.08
N ASN A 87 11.74 20.61 -4.16
CA ASN A 87 11.11 21.91 -4.38
C ASN A 87 10.55 22.54 -3.09
N SER A 88 10.72 21.89 -1.94
CA SER A 88 10.29 22.36 -0.62
C SER A 88 11.36 23.13 0.13
#